data_AF-C7HWL4-F1
#
_entry.id   AF-C7HWL4-F1
#
_cell.length_a   1.000
_cell.length_b   1.000
_cell.length_c   1.000
_cell.angle_alpha   90.00
_cell.angle_beta   90.00
_cell.angle_gamma   90.00
#
_symmetry.space_group_name_H-M   'P 1'
#
loop_
_entity.id
_entity.type
_entity.pdbx_description
1 polymer ?
#
loop_
_entity_poly.entity_id
_entity_poly.type
_entity_poly.pdbx_seq_one_letter_code
_entity_poly.pdbx_strand_id
1 'polypeptide(L)'
;MRSVIKFIGYALLIILLPSFVMLFVTSLDTSNFMLIFLGQILVFLILLSFYFLIRKNTKKYEDKTKKEIENEKNIEKLKKLRNEKISYKSKANITKQIIDISYSKEECENLKKFTSTYDDMIFYYSALIKNERDDRKKYKQKRDNFIKRYKNRHFIFPDYKENLKTSIKWIGVFLIFSLISYLNPFKFIKNQEIYGIVVLLNFTFNLALVVNTIIWILRSLKSYWAKNLL
;
A
#
# COMPACT_ATOMS: atom_id res chain seq x y z
N MET A 1 -4.00 -5.42 -10.77
CA MET A 1 -5.41 -5.80 -10.57
C MET A 1 -5.70 -6.25 -9.14
N ARG A 2 -5.01 -7.26 -8.58
CA ARG A 2 -5.24 -7.71 -7.18
C ARG A 2 -5.10 -6.62 -6.11
N SER A 3 -4.26 -5.61 -6.32
CA SER A 3 -4.14 -4.45 -5.41
C SER A 3 -5.26 -3.43 -5.56
N VAL A 4 -5.73 -3.19 -6.79
CA VAL A 4 -6.83 -2.26 -7.10
C VAL A 4 -8.13 -2.80 -6.54
N ILE A 5 -8.46 -4.07 -6.80
CA ILE A 5 -9.69 -4.70 -6.30
C ILE A 5 -9.71 -4.71 -4.76
N LYS A 6 -8.58 -5.02 -4.10
CA LYS A 6 -8.48 -4.95 -2.64
C LYS A 6 -8.71 -3.55 -2.11
N PHE A 7 -8.11 -2.52 -2.74
CA PHE A 7 -8.34 -1.13 -2.36
C PHE A 7 -9.81 -0.75 -2.52
N ILE A 8 -10.43 -1.09 -3.66
CA ILE A 8 -11.85 -0.85 -3.92
C ILE A 8 -12.71 -1.52 -2.85
N GLY A 9 -12.45 -2.79 -2.52
CA GLY A 9 -13.17 -3.50 -1.47
C GLY A 9 -13.01 -2.85 -0.09
N TYR A 10 -11.81 -2.41 0.29
CA TYR A 10 -11.59 -1.69 1.53
C TYR A 10 -12.27 -0.31 1.55
N ALA A 11 -12.20 0.43 0.44
CA ALA A 11 -12.88 1.72 0.30
C ALA A 11 -14.39 1.56 0.44
N LEU A 12 -14.97 0.55 -0.23
CA LEU A 12 -16.39 0.22 -0.09
C LEU A 12 -16.75 -0.16 1.35
N LEU A 13 -15.96 -1.01 2.03
CA LEU A 13 -16.22 -1.34 3.44
C LEU A 13 -16.16 -0.12 4.35
N ILE A 14 -15.17 0.75 4.17
CA ILE A 14 -15.01 1.97 4.97
C ILE A 14 -16.13 2.97 4.70
N ILE A 15 -16.72 2.99 3.51
CA ILE A 15 -17.82 3.90 3.16
C ILE A 15 -19.18 3.31 3.58
N LEU A 16 -19.44 2.05 3.22
CA LEU A 16 -20.73 1.40 3.41
C LEU A 16 -21.02 1.12 4.89
N LEU A 17 -20.01 0.75 5.67
CA LEU A 17 -20.22 0.35 7.06
C LEU A 17 -20.68 1.54 7.93
N PRO A 18 -20.03 2.72 7.90
CA PRO A 18 -20.58 3.94 8.50
C PRO A 18 -21.96 4.31 7.97
N SER A 19 -22.15 4.22 6.64
CA SER A 19 -23.43 4.59 6.01
C SER A 19 -24.58 3.71 6.51
N PHE A 20 -24.35 2.41 6.68
CA PHE A 20 -25.35 1.47 7.18
C PHE A 20 -25.72 1.72 8.64
N VAL A 21 -24.71 1.98 9.49
CA VAL A 21 -24.95 2.32 10.90
C VAL A 21 -25.73 3.63 11.00
N MET A 22 -25.38 4.64 10.21
CA MET A 22 -26.09 5.92 10.21
C MET A 22 -27.53 5.78 9.69
N LEU A 23 -27.75 5.01 8.62
CA LEU A 23 -29.09 4.70 8.12
C LEU A 23 -29.96 4.04 9.19
N PHE A 24 -29.41 3.07 9.92
CA PHE A 24 -30.12 2.42 11.03
C PHE A 24 -30.48 3.44 12.13
N VAL A 25 -29.52 4.27 12.55
CA VAL A 25 -29.76 5.30 13.59
C VAL A 25 -30.81 6.31 13.15
N THR A 26 -30.78 6.76 11.89
CA THR A 26 -31.78 7.70 11.37
C THR A 26 -33.16 7.07 11.17
N SER A 27 -33.23 5.75 10.93
CA SER A 27 -34.50 5.04 10.75
C SER A 27 -35.31 4.88 12.04
N LEU A 28 -34.70 5.13 13.19
CA LEU A 28 -35.36 5.10 14.50
C LEU A 28 -36.13 6.40 14.82
N ASP A 29 -36.34 7.25 13.82
CA ASP A 29 -37.18 8.47 13.83
C ASP A 29 -36.98 9.36 15.08
N THR A 30 -35.73 9.54 15.44
CA THR A 30 -35.34 10.40 16.54
C THR A 30 -34.55 11.57 15.99
N SER A 31 -35.18 12.75 15.95
CA SER A 31 -34.48 14.04 15.90
C SER A 31 -33.59 14.31 17.14
N ASN A 32 -33.30 13.25 17.91
CA ASN A 32 -32.52 13.28 19.12
C ASN A 32 -31.03 13.22 18.76
N PHE A 33 -30.40 14.39 18.83
CA PHE A 33 -28.97 14.58 18.66
C PHE A 33 -28.11 13.53 19.40
N MET A 34 -28.54 13.08 20.59
CA MET A 34 -27.80 12.08 21.38
C MET A 34 -27.70 10.72 20.68
N LEU A 35 -28.73 10.28 19.96
CA LEU A 35 -28.71 9.01 19.23
C LEU A 35 -27.81 9.08 18.00
N ILE A 36 -27.84 10.20 17.27
CA ILE A 36 -26.94 10.47 16.15
C ILE A 36 -25.47 10.48 16.62
N PHE A 37 -25.20 11.15 17.74
CA PHE A 37 -23.85 11.23 18.30
C PHE A 37 -23.34 9.86 18.78
N LEU A 38 -24.18 9.08 19.48
CA LEU A 38 -23.86 7.71 19.87
C LEU A 38 -23.61 6.80 18.65
N GLY A 39 -24.38 6.98 17.58
CA GLY A 39 -24.17 6.31 16.30
C GLY A 39 -22.77 6.58 15.72
N GLN A 40 -22.32 7.84 15.74
CA GLN A 40 -20.97 8.21 15.27
C GLN A 40 -19.86 7.60 16.15
N ILE A 41 -20.04 7.58 17.47
CA ILE A 41 -19.11 6.89 18.38
C ILE A 41 -19.03 5.40 18.05
N LEU A 42 -20.17 4.75 17.83
CA LEU A 42 -20.22 3.33 17.46
C LEU A 42 -19.48 3.06 16.14
N VAL A 43 -19.69 3.89 15.12
CA VAL A 43 -18.93 3.81 13.87
C VAL A 43 -17.42 3.91 14.12
N PHE A 44 -16.99 4.87 14.93
CA PHE A 44 -15.59 5.05 15.26
C PHE A 44 -15.00 3.81 15.96
N LEU A 45 -15.72 3.25 16.93
CA LEU A 45 -15.31 2.03 17.64
C LEU A 45 -15.20 0.82 16.70
N ILE A 46 -16.13 0.67 15.76
CA ILE A 46 -16.08 -0.41 14.76
C ILE A 46 -14.85 -0.24 13.86
N LEU A 47 -14.63 0.96 13.31
CA LEU A 47 -13.47 1.24 12.45
C LEU A 47 -12.14 1.02 13.20
N LEU A 48 -12.06 1.46 14.46
CA LEU A 48 -10.90 1.26 15.33
C LEU A 48 -10.64 -0.24 15.58
N SER A 49 -11.69 -1.01 15.85
CA SER A 49 -11.61 -2.47 16.05
C SER A 49 -11.11 -3.19 14.80
N PHE A 50 -11.63 -2.82 13.62
CA PHE A 50 -11.14 -3.34 12.34
C PHE A 50 -9.67 -2.99 12.11
N TYR A 51 -9.25 -1.76 12.40
CA TYR A 51 -7.85 -1.35 12.30
C TYR A 51 -6.93 -2.23 13.17
N PHE A 52 -7.29 -2.46 14.44
CA PHE A 52 -6.51 -3.30 15.34
C PHE A 52 -6.47 -4.76 14.89
N LEU A 53 -7.59 -5.31 14.42
CA LEU A 53 -7.66 -6.67 13.88
C LEU A 53 -6.76 -6.84 12.65
N ILE A 54 -6.82 -5.91 11.70
CA ILE A 54 -5.97 -5.93 10.50
C ILE A 54 -4.50 -5.86 10.92
N ARG A 55 -4.14 -4.93 11.81
CA ARG A 55 -2.76 -4.77 12.30
C ARG A 55 -2.23 -6.04 12.98
N LYS A 56 -3.04 -6.67 13.83
CA LYS A 56 -2.70 -7.94 14.50
C LYS A 56 -2.47 -9.06 13.48
N ASN A 57 -3.35 -9.19 12.49
CA ASN A 57 -3.23 -10.20 11.45
C ASN A 57 -2.01 -9.98 10.54
N THR A 58 -1.72 -8.73 10.17
CA THR A 58 -0.50 -8.38 9.44
C THR A 58 0.74 -8.74 10.25
N LYS A 59 0.79 -8.39 11.53
CA LYS A 59 1.94 -8.73 12.40
C LYS A 59 2.13 -10.25 12.48
N LYS A 60 1.07 -11.01 12.74
CA LYS A 60 1.10 -12.48 12.77
C LYS A 60 1.60 -13.08 11.45
N TYR A 61 1.19 -12.53 10.31
CA TYR A 61 1.63 -12.95 8.98
C TYR A 61 3.13 -12.71 8.76
N GLU A 62 3.63 -11.53 9.13
CA GLU A 62 5.05 -11.19 9.01
C GLU A 62 5.91 -12.04 9.96
N ASP A 63 5.46 -12.24 11.20
CA ASP A 63 6.19 -13.06 12.19
C ASP A 63 6.23 -14.53 11.78
N LYS A 64 5.13 -15.07 11.22
CA LYS A 64 5.13 -16.42 10.65
C LYS A 64 6.15 -16.54 9.51
N THR A 65 6.22 -15.54 8.63
CA THR A 65 7.19 -15.55 7.52
C THR A 65 8.63 -15.51 8.03
N LYS A 66 8.93 -14.73 9.08
CA LYS A 66 10.27 -14.73 9.69
C LYS A 66 10.67 -16.10 10.22
N LYS A 67 9.75 -16.79 10.91
CA LYS A 67 9.99 -18.15 11.43
C LYS A 67 10.25 -19.16 10.31
N GLU A 68 9.53 -19.06 9.20
CA GLU A 68 9.69 -19.95 8.04
C GLU A 68 11.04 -19.78 7.34
N ILE A 69 11.69 -18.62 7.43
CA ILE A 69 12.98 -18.37 6.78
C ILE A 69 14.20 -18.52 7.69
N GLU A 70 14.01 -18.50 9.02
CA GLU A 70 15.08 -18.38 10.01
C GLU A 70 16.17 -19.47 9.89
N ASN A 71 15.79 -20.66 9.42
CA ASN A 71 16.71 -21.80 9.24
C ASN A 71 16.67 -22.40 7.82
N GLU A 72 15.93 -21.81 6.88
CA GLU A 72 15.86 -22.33 5.52
C GLU A 72 17.08 -21.88 4.72
N LYS A 73 17.87 -22.85 4.25
CA LYS A 73 19.10 -22.61 3.47
C LYS A 73 18.92 -22.91 1.98
N ASN A 74 17.83 -23.58 1.59
CA ASN A 74 17.58 -23.91 0.19
C ASN A 74 17.05 -22.68 -0.56
N ILE A 75 17.85 -22.18 -1.52
CA ILE A 75 17.55 -20.99 -2.32
C ILE A 75 16.27 -21.16 -3.13
N GLU A 76 16.01 -22.33 -3.71
CA GLU A 76 14.82 -22.56 -4.52
C GLU A 76 13.55 -22.54 -3.67
N LYS A 77 13.60 -23.15 -2.48
CA LYS A 77 12.50 -23.08 -1.50
C LYS A 77 12.24 -21.63 -1.09
N LEU A 78 13.28 -20.85 -0.81
CA LEU A 78 13.14 -19.42 -0.49
C LEU A 78 12.54 -18.62 -1.66
N LYS A 79 12.99 -18.87 -2.90
CA LYS A 79 12.42 -18.23 -4.10
C LYS A 79 10.95 -18.58 -4.29
N LYS A 80 10.57 -19.84 -4.09
CA LYS A 80 9.17 -20.28 -4.13
C LYS A 80 8.34 -19.60 -3.05
N LEU A 81 8.83 -19.62 -1.80
CA LEU A 81 8.18 -18.97 -0.67
C LEU A 81 7.95 -17.48 -0.93
N ARG A 82 8.95 -16.77 -1.48
CA ARG A 82 8.84 -15.35 -1.85
C ARG A 82 7.71 -15.10 -2.84
N ASN A 83 7.55 -15.96 -3.82
CA ASN A 83 6.51 -15.81 -4.84
C ASN A 83 5.11 -16.03 -4.25
N GLU A 84 4.99 -16.95 -3.28
CA GLU A 84 3.75 -17.23 -2.55
C GLU A 84 3.38 -16.10 -1.58
N LYS A 85 4.36 -15.37 -1.02
CA LYS A 85 4.07 -14.25 -0.11
C LYS A 85 3.35 -13.10 -0.82
N ILE A 86 2.44 -12.47 -0.08
CA ILE A 86 1.63 -11.35 -0.57
C ILE A 86 2.29 -10.02 -0.22
N SER A 87 2.86 -9.90 0.99
CA SER A 87 3.43 -8.66 1.50
C SER A 87 4.81 -8.38 0.91
N TYR A 88 5.03 -7.11 0.53
CA TYR A 88 6.34 -6.62 0.10
C TYR A 88 7.41 -6.78 1.20
N LYS A 89 7.04 -6.56 2.48
CA LYS A 89 7.95 -6.73 3.62
C LYS A 89 8.40 -8.18 3.77
N SER A 90 7.48 -9.13 3.67
CA SER A 90 7.77 -10.55 3.67
C SER A 90 8.70 -10.94 2.50
N LYS A 91 8.43 -10.43 1.30
CA LYS A 91 9.29 -10.66 0.12
C LYS A 91 10.69 -10.09 0.32
N ALA A 92 10.81 -8.87 0.85
CA ALA A 92 12.10 -8.24 1.14
C ALA A 92 12.91 -9.05 2.17
N ASN A 93 12.28 -9.54 3.24
CA ASN A 93 12.96 -10.38 4.24
C ASN A 93 13.47 -11.69 3.63
N ILE A 94 12.66 -12.37 2.81
CA ILE A 94 13.10 -13.59 2.11
C ILE A 94 14.24 -13.27 1.14
N THR A 95 14.17 -12.18 0.39
CA THR A 95 15.26 -11.80 -0.53
C THR A 95 16.55 -11.47 0.22
N LYS A 96 16.49 -10.82 1.40
CA LYS A 96 17.69 -10.62 2.24
C LYS A 96 18.33 -11.95 2.65
N GLN A 97 17.50 -12.91 3.09
CA GLN A 97 17.99 -14.26 3.42
C GLN A 97 18.66 -14.94 2.23
N ILE A 98 18.07 -14.83 1.03
CA ILE A 98 18.68 -15.36 -0.21
C ILE A 98 20.03 -14.71 -0.47
N ILE A 99 20.13 -13.38 -0.36
CA ILE A 99 21.38 -12.62 -0.58
C ILE A 99 22.46 -13.01 0.43
N ASP A 100 22.08 -13.21 1.70
CA ASP A 100 23.02 -13.62 2.75
C ASP A 100 23.59 -15.03 2.50
N ILE A 101 22.80 -15.94 1.92
CA ILE A 101 23.22 -17.30 1.55
C ILE A 101 24.04 -17.31 0.26
N SER A 102 23.50 -16.67 -0.80
CA SER A 102 24.08 -16.66 -2.14
C SER A 102 23.80 -15.34 -2.82
N TYR A 103 24.80 -14.47 -2.74
CA TYR A 103 24.72 -13.16 -3.38
C TYR A 103 24.56 -13.31 -4.90
N SER A 104 23.62 -12.55 -5.45
CA SER A 104 23.61 -12.20 -6.86
C SER A 104 23.14 -10.77 -7.05
N LYS A 105 23.62 -10.13 -8.12
CA LYS A 105 23.22 -8.78 -8.49
C LYS A 105 21.72 -8.69 -8.80
N GLU A 106 21.18 -9.74 -9.42
CA GLU A 106 19.75 -9.87 -9.69
C GLU A 106 18.92 -9.88 -8.39
N GLU A 107 19.38 -10.63 -7.37
CA GLU A 107 18.67 -10.67 -6.08
C GLU A 107 18.74 -9.34 -5.33
N CYS A 108 19.83 -8.58 -5.47
CA CYS A 108 19.89 -7.21 -4.98
C CYS A 108 18.87 -6.29 -5.68
N GLU A 109 18.74 -6.37 -7.01
CA GLU A 109 17.72 -5.60 -7.72
C GLU A 109 16.29 -6.03 -7.34
N ASN A 110 16.06 -7.32 -7.08
CA ASN A 110 14.80 -7.79 -6.50
C ASN A 110 14.55 -7.18 -5.11
N LEU A 111 15.57 -7.06 -4.26
CA LEU A 111 15.43 -6.41 -2.96
C LEU A 111 15.03 -4.94 -3.11
N LYS A 112 15.64 -4.21 -4.05
CA LYS A 112 15.30 -2.82 -4.37
C LYS A 112 13.85 -2.67 -4.84
N LYS A 113 13.30 -3.67 -5.52
CA LYS A 113 11.88 -3.71 -5.92
C LYS A 113 10.94 -3.93 -4.74
N PHE A 114 11.36 -4.72 -3.74
CA PHE A 114 10.48 -5.08 -2.62
C PHE A 114 10.61 -4.18 -1.39
N THR A 115 11.72 -3.46 -1.28
CA THR A 115 11.99 -2.60 -0.13
C THR A 115 11.10 -1.35 -0.09
N SER A 116 10.75 -0.96 1.13
CA SER A 116 10.12 0.33 1.43
C SER A 116 10.74 1.02 2.64
N THR A 117 11.83 0.46 3.19
CA THR A 117 12.42 0.89 4.46
C THR A 117 13.88 1.30 4.28
N TYR A 118 14.35 2.13 5.21
CA TYR A 118 15.75 2.54 5.29
C TYR A 118 16.67 1.34 5.48
N ASP A 119 16.38 0.47 6.45
CA ASP A 119 17.24 -0.66 6.81
C ASP A 119 17.43 -1.64 5.66
N ASP A 120 16.37 -1.94 4.91
CA ASP A 120 16.44 -2.82 3.75
C ASP A 120 17.35 -2.23 2.64
N MET A 121 17.33 -0.91 2.45
CA MET A 121 18.22 -0.24 1.50
C MET A 121 19.67 -0.17 2.01
N ILE A 122 19.89 -0.04 3.32
CA ILE A 122 21.23 -0.15 3.90
C ILE A 122 21.79 -1.55 3.70
N PHE A 123 20.96 -2.58 3.88
CA PHE A 123 21.34 -3.95 3.56
C PHE A 123 21.70 -4.10 2.07
N TYR A 124 20.86 -3.59 1.16
CA TYR A 124 21.12 -3.59 -0.29
C TYR A 124 22.50 -3.01 -0.62
N TYR A 125 22.81 -1.81 -0.13
CA TYR A 125 24.11 -1.19 -0.38
C TYR A 125 25.27 -1.97 0.26
N SER A 126 25.06 -2.53 1.46
CA SER A 126 26.08 -3.32 2.14
C SER A 126 26.41 -4.60 1.37
N ALA A 127 25.40 -5.28 0.83
CA ALA A 127 25.57 -6.47 -0.02
C ALA A 127 26.36 -6.13 -1.29
N LEU A 128 26.04 -5.03 -1.97
CA LEU A 128 26.77 -4.58 -3.16
C LEU A 128 28.22 -4.22 -2.84
N ILE A 129 28.48 -3.46 -1.76
CA ILE A 129 29.83 -3.04 -1.36
C ILE A 129 30.71 -4.25 -1.00
N LYS A 130 30.12 -5.27 -0.36
CA LYS A 130 30.81 -6.50 0.04
C LYS A 130 31.22 -7.32 -1.19
N ASN A 131 30.31 -7.50 -2.15
CA ASN A 131 30.48 -8.48 -3.23
C ASN A 131 30.96 -7.88 -4.57
N GLU A 132 30.61 -6.63 -4.92
CA GLU A 132 31.03 -5.97 -6.16
C GLU A 132 32.29 -5.11 -5.91
N ARG A 133 33.48 -5.72 -6.06
CA ARG A 133 34.75 -5.05 -5.72
C ARG A 133 35.08 -3.87 -6.64
N ASP A 134 34.85 -4.00 -7.94
CA ASP A 134 35.23 -3.01 -8.94
C ASP A 134 34.41 -1.73 -8.82
N ASP A 135 33.10 -1.86 -8.54
CA ASP A 135 32.17 -0.74 -8.37
C ASP A 135 32.05 -0.27 -6.90
N ARG A 136 32.85 -0.81 -5.98
CA ARG A 136 32.70 -0.59 -4.53
C ARG A 136 32.64 0.89 -4.13
N LYS A 137 33.52 1.73 -4.69
CA LYS A 137 33.57 3.18 -4.38
C LYS A 137 32.28 3.89 -4.80
N LYS A 138 31.76 3.55 -5.99
CA LYS A 138 30.49 4.06 -6.51
C LYS A 138 29.31 3.69 -5.61
N TYR A 139 29.27 2.45 -5.13
CA TYR A 139 28.21 2.02 -4.20
C TYR A 139 28.30 2.67 -2.82
N LYS A 140 29.52 2.90 -2.29
CA LYS A 140 29.71 3.69 -1.06
C LYS A 140 29.16 5.11 -1.21
N GLN A 141 29.49 5.79 -2.31
CA GLN A 141 29.02 7.15 -2.57
C GLN A 141 27.48 7.21 -2.66
N LYS A 142 26.86 6.26 -3.38
CA LYS A 142 25.40 6.12 -3.46
C LYS A 142 24.76 5.89 -2.10
N ARG A 143 25.32 4.99 -1.28
CA ARG A 143 24.87 4.75 0.09
C ARG A 143 24.94 6.02 0.94
N ASP A 144 26.03 6.75 0.88
CA ASP A 144 26.22 7.95 1.72
C ASP A 144 25.24 9.06 1.32
N ASN A 145 24.99 9.24 0.02
CA ASN A 145 23.95 10.14 -0.50
C ASN A 145 22.55 9.70 -0.05
N PHE A 146 22.29 8.39 -0.08
CA PHE A 146 21.04 7.82 0.40
C PHE A 146 20.82 8.10 1.90
N ILE A 147 21.85 7.87 2.73
CA ILE A 147 21.80 8.13 4.18
C ILE A 147 21.47 9.60 4.43
N LYS A 148 22.17 10.54 3.78
CA LYS A 148 21.92 11.98 3.93
C LYS A 148 20.45 12.37 3.68
N ARG A 149 19.80 11.71 2.70
CA ARG A 149 18.42 12.03 2.30
C ARG A 149 17.36 11.30 3.12
N TYR A 150 17.63 10.06 3.54
CA TYR A 150 16.60 9.14 4.03
C TYR A 150 16.79 8.66 5.48
N LYS A 151 17.87 9.01 6.19
CA LYS A 151 18.14 8.54 7.57
C LYS A 151 16.95 8.71 8.53
N ASN A 152 16.21 9.80 8.41
CA ASN A 152 15.06 10.10 9.30
C ASN A 152 13.69 9.84 8.63
N ARG A 153 13.67 9.17 7.47
CA ARG A 153 12.44 8.93 6.70
C ARG A 153 11.90 7.53 6.99
N HIS A 154 10.61 7.47 7.34
CA HIS A 154 9.93 6.22 7.66
C HIS A 154 9.64 5.36 6.42
N PHE A 155 9.46 5.99 5.25
CA PHE A 155 9.14 5.31 4.00
C PHE A 155 10.04 5.79 2.86
N ILE A 156 10.43 4.83 2.02
CA ILE A 156 11.32 5.03 0.89
C ILE A 156 10.74 4.31 -0.31
N PHE A 157 10.79 4.97 -1.47
CA PHE A 157 10.26 4.42 -2.72
C PHE A 157 11.34 4.51 -3.79
N PRO A 158 12.29 3.57 -3.82
CA PRO A 158 13.47 3.69 -4.68
C PRO A 158 13.19 3.34 -6.15
N ASP A 159 12.12 2.59 -6.45
CA ASP A 159 11.81 2.13 -7.81
C ASP A 159 10.89 3.10 -8.58
N TYR A 160 11.50 4.03 -9.31
CA TYR A 160 10.77 4.97 -10.16
C TYR A 160 9.92 4.29 -11.25
N LYS A 161 10.46 3.25 -11.92
CA LYS A 161 9.79 2.63 -13.06
C LYS A 161 8.48 1.96 -12.63
N GLU A 162 8.52 1.22 -11.52
CA GLU A 162 7.33 0.53 -11.02
C GLU A 162 6.33 1.52 -10.40
N ASN A 163 6.81 2.58 -9.72
CA ASN A 163 5.94 3.65 -9.23
C ASN A 163 5.20 4.34 -10.38
N LEU A 164 5.89 4.71 -11.46
CA LEU A 164 5.32 5.35 -12.63
C LEU A 164 4.26 4.45 -13.29
N LYS A 165 4.60 3.18 -13.52
CA LYS A 165 3.66 2.18 -14.08
C LYS A 165 2.40 2.05 -13.24
N THR A 166 2.56 2.07 -11.91
CA THR A 166 1.42 1.98 -10.98
C THR A 166 0.61 3.27 -10.95
N SER A 167 1.26 4.43 -11.03
CA SER A 167 0.60 5.73 -11.14
C SER A 167 -0.26 5.83 -12.39
N ILE A 168 0.26 5.43 -13.56
CA ILE A 168 -0.50 5.42 -14.82
C ILE A 168 -1.74 4.53 -14.71
N LYS A 169 -1.61 3.35 -14.10
CA LYS A 169 -2.76 2.46 -13.86
C LYS A 169 -3.84 3.14 -13.01
N TRP A 170 -3.44 3.82 -11.94
CA TRP A 170 -4.39 4.51 -11.06
C TRP A 170 -5.03 5.73 -11.73
N ILE A 171 -4.28 6.47 -12.55
CA ILE A 171 -4.84 7.53 -13.40
C ILE A 171 -5.92 6.95 -14.32
N GLY A 172 -5.64 5.85 -15.01
CA GLY A 172 -6.63 5.19 -15.88
C GLY A 172 -7.89 4.75 -15.12
N VAL A 173 -7.74 4.12 -13.94
CA VAL A 173 -8.88 3.74 -13.08
C VAL A 173 -9.69 4.98 -12.67
N PHE A 174 -9.02 6.02 -12.18
CA PHE A 174 -9.67 7.26 -11.77
C PHE A 174 -10.46 7.91 -12.92
N LEU A 175 -9.88 7.98 -14.13
CA LEU A 175 -10.56 8.56 -15.29
C LEU A 175 -11.81 7.78 -15.69
N ILE A 176 -11.76 6.44 -15.66
CA ILE A 176 -12.93 5.58 -15.95
C ILE A 176 -14.04 5.85 -14.93
N PHE A 177 -13.73 5.85 -13.64
CA PHE A 177 -14.75 6.09 -12.60
C PHE A 177 -15.27 7.54 -12.60
N SER A 178 -14.42 8.51 -12.96
CA SER A 178 -14.84 9.90 -13.18
C SER A 178 -15.81 10.00 -14.34
N LEU A 179 -15.56 9.28 -15.44
CA LEU A 179 -16.47 9.25 -16.58
C LEU A 179 -17.82 8.61 -16.20
N ILE A 180 -17.82 7.50 -15.46
CA ILE A 180 -19.04 6.89 -14.93
C ILE A 180 -19.82 7.90 -14.09
N SER A 181 -19.12 8.68 -13.27
CA SER A 181 -19.75 9.69 -12.41
C SER A 181 -20.33 10.85 -13.19
N TYR A 182 -19.63 11.30 -14.23
CA TYR A 182 -20.08 12.36 -15.14
C TYR A 182 -21.32 11.93 -15.93
N LEU A 183 -21.31 10.71 -16.49
CA LEU A 183 -22.47 10.15 -17.20
C LEU A 183 -23.67 9.96 -16.27
N ASN A 184 -23.40 9.76 -14.97
CA ASN A 184 -24.39 9.57 -13.92
C ASN A 184 -25.45 8.53 -14.32
N PRO A 185 -25.04 7.25 -14.45
CA PRO A 185 -25.94 6.18 -14.87
C PRO A 185 -27.08 5.96 -13.87
N PHE A 186 -27.04 6.54 -12.67
CA PHE A 186 -28.02 6.35 -11.61
C PHE A 186 -29.32 7.16 -11.81
N LYS A 187 -29.39 7.99 -12.86
CA LYS A 187 -30.58 8.82 -13.18
C LYS A 187 -31.88 8.01 -13.39
N PHE A 188 -31.81 6.71 -13.65
CA PHE A 188 -33.00 5.86 -13.76
C PHE A 188 -33.71 5.62 -12.42
N ILE A 189 -33.06 5.89 -11.28
CA ILE A 189 -33.61 5.69 -9.95
C ILE A 189 -34.66 6.79 -9.68
N LYS A 190 -35.94 6.39 -9.63
CA LYS A 190 -37.06 7.33 -9.43
C LYS A 190 -37.19 7.83 -7.98
N ASN A 191 -36.79 7.02 -7.00
CA ASN A 191 -36.82 7.42 -5.59
C ASN A 191 -35.70 8.44 -5.31
N GLN A 192 -36.07 9.66 -4.96
CA GLN A 192 -35.14 10.79 -4.79
C GLN A 192 -34.14 10.57 -3.65
N GLU A 193 -34.55 9.97 -2.54
CA GLU A 193 -33.69 9.69 -1.39
C GLU A 193 -32.64 8.63 -1.74
N ILE A 194 -33.08 7.53 -2.35
CA ILE A 194 -32.19 6.45 -2.79
C ILE A 194 -31.22 6.98 -3.85
N TYR A 195 -31.71 7.78 -4.80
CA TYR A 195 -30.88 8.42 -5.81
C TYR A 195 -29.81 9.33 -5.17
N GLY A 196 -30.20 10.18 -4.21
CA GLY A 196 -29.28 11.03 -3.46
C GLY A 196 -28.18 10.25 -2.75
N ILE A 197 -28.53 9.16 -2.06
CA ILE A 197 -27.58 8.28 -1.38
C ILE A 197 -26.59 7.66 -2.37
N VAL A 198 -27.09 7.11 -3.48
CA VAL A 198 -26.24 6.45 -4.49
C VAL A 198 -25.26 7.45 -5.12
N VAL A 199 -25.72 8.66 -5.43
CA VAL A 199 -24.88 9.73 -5.96
C VAL A 199 -23.80 10.15 -4.96
N LEU A 200 -24.15 10.32 -3.68
CA LEU A 200 -23.18 10.64 -2.61
C LEU A 200 -22.13 9.55 -2.40
N LEU A 201 -22.57 8.28 -2.41
CA LEU A 201 -21.66 7.13 -2.34
C LEU A 201 -20.68 7.11 -3.52
N ASN A 202 -21.20 7.39 -4.73
CA ASN A 202 -20.37 7.48 -5.93
C ASN A 202 -19.32 8.61 -5.81
N PHE A 203 -19.71 9.81 -5.35
CA PHE A 203 -18.74 10.90 -5.11
C PHE A 203 -17.69 10.55 -4.06
N THR A 204 -18.11 9.95 -2.95
CA THR A 204 -17.21 9.53 -1.85
C THR A 204 -16.20 8.49 -2.35
N PHE A 205 -16.66 7.54 -3.17
CA PHE A 205 -15.81 6.53 -3.76
C PHE A 205 -14.79 7.13 -4.75
N ASN A 206 -15.23 8.07 -5.59
CA ASN A 206 -14.32 8.78 -6.50
C ASN A 206 -13.28 9.61 -5.73
N LEU A 207 -13.65 10.25 -4.63
CA LEU A 207 -12.71 10.97 -3.78
C LEU A 207 -11.61 10.03 -3.27
N ALA A 208 -11.96 8.82 -2.82
CA ALA A 208 -10.97 7.82 -2.42
C ALA A 208 -10.02 7.43 -3.57
N LEU A 209 -10.54 7.29 -4.79
CA LEU A 209 -9.72 7.03 -5.98
C LEU A 209 -8.79 8.19 -6.33
N VAL A 210 -9.27 9.44 -6.25
CA VAL A 210 -8.47 10.66 -6.47
C VAL A 210 -7.31 10.71 -5.50
N VAL A 211 -7.60 10.61 -4.20
CA VAL A 211 -6.59 10.69 -3.13
C VAL A 211 -5.52 9.62 -3.34
N ASN A 212 -5.91 8.38 -3.63
CA ASN A 212 -4.96 7.30 -3.88
C ASN A 212 -4.14 7.54 -5.16
N THR A 213 -4.75 8.07 -6.22
CA THR A 213 -4.03 8.43 -7.46
C THR A 213 -2.98 9.52 -7.20
N ILE A 214 -3.34 10.57 -6.45
CA ILE A 214 -2.42 11.63 -6.04
C ILE A 214 -1.24 11.06 -5.25
N ILE A 215 -1.49 10.15 -4.30
CA ILE A 215 -0.43 9.49 -3.52
C ILE A 215 0.57 8.79 -4.45
N TRP A 216 0.09 8.05 -5.47
CA TRP A 216 0.97 7.36 -6.41
C TRP A 216 1.75 8.32 -7.32
N ILE A 217 1.15 9.44 -7.72
CA ILE A 217 1.86 10.50 -8.46
C ILE A 217 2.97 11.09 -7.60
N LEU A 218 2.67 11.47 -6.34
CA LEU A 218 3.65 12.00 -5.40
C LEU A 218 4.79 11.03 -5.13
N ARG A 219 4.50 9.73 -5.00
CA ARG A 219 5.53 8.68 -4.85
C ARG A 219 6.42 8.60 -6.08
N SER A 220 5.83 8.64 -7.27
CA SER A 220 6.56 8.63 -8.55
C SER A 220 7.48 9.84 -8.67
N LEU A 221 6.98 11.04 -8.40
CA LEU A 221 7.77 12.28 -8.39
C LEU A 221 8.93 12.21 -7.39
N LYS A 222 8.67 11.82 -6.13
CA LYS A 222 9.72 11.68 -5.12
C LYS A 222 10.82 10.71 -5.55
N SER A 223 10.44 9.60 -6.19
CA SER A 223 11.39 8.61 -6.72
C SER A 223 12.16 9.10 -7.95
N TYR A 224 11.53 9.88 -8.83
CA TYR A 224 12.18 10.49 -10.00
C TYR A 224 13.33 11.40 -9.58
N TRP A 225 13.10 12.28 -8.61
CA TRP A 225 14.12 13.19 -8.06
C TRP A 225 15.21 12.48 -7.26
N ALA A 226 15.03 11.19 -6.94
CA ALA A 226 16.00 10.37 -6.22
C ALA A 226 16.72 9.38 -7.14
N LYS A 227 16.27 9.18 -8.39
CA LYS A 227 16.76 8.11 -9.28
C LYS A 227 18.26 8.20 -9.59
N ASN A 228 18.81 9.42 -9.64
CA ASN A 228 20.23 9.67 -9.92
C ASN A 228 21.10 9.51 -8.66
N LEU A 229 20.48 9.57 -7.48
CA LEU A 229 21.15 9.45 -6.18
C LEU A 229 21.19 8.00 -5.68
N LEU A 230 20.26 7.16 -6.16
CA LEU A 230 20.08 5.76 -5.81
C LEU A 230 20.77 4.82 -6.82
#